data_AF-A0A2E0GTY3-F1
#
_entry.id   AF-A0A2E0GTY3-F1
#
_cell.length_a   1.000
_cell.length_b   1.000
_cell.length_c   1.000
_cell.angle_alpha   90.00
_cell.angle_beta   90.00
_cell.angle_gamma   90.00
#
_symmetry.space_group_name_H-M   'P 1'
#
loop_
_entity.id
_entity.type
_entity.pdbx_description
1 polymer ?
#
loop_
_entity_poly.entity_id
_entity_poly.type
_entity_poly.pdbx_seq_one_letter_code
_entity_poly.pdbx_strand_id
1 'polypeptide(L)' 'MRMPKHYDKNIQPVDFILDNNMGFVEGNVVKYICRYDMKGGVDDLEKIKHYCDILIDREKSK' A
#
# COMPACT_ATOMS: atom_id res chain seq x y z
N MET A 1 7.76 -24.26 4.15
CA MET A 1 7.29 -22.97 4.70
C MET A 1 5.82 -22.83 4.34
N ARG A 2 4.88 -23.21 5.23
CA ARG A 2 3.44 -23.08 4.95
C ARG A 2 3.01 -21.66 5.31
N MET A 3 2.74 -20.84 4.29
CA MET A 3 2.09 -19.54 4.48
C MET A 3 0.69 -19.77 5.07
N PRO A 4 0.31 -19.11 6.17
CA PRO A 4 -1.05 -19.22 6.69
C PRO A 4 -2.05 -18.74 5.63
N LYS A 5 -3.08 -19.57 5.35
CA LYS A 5 -4.20 -19.38 4.40
C LYS A 5 -5.17 -18.24 4.78
N HIS A 6 -4.68 -17.17 5.40
CA HIS A 6 -5.52 -16.10 5.96
C HIS A 6 -5.24 -14.73 5.35
N TYR A 7 -4.40 -14.67 4.30
CA TYR A 7 -4.12 -13.46 3.51
C TYR A 7 -4.42 -13.68 2.02
N ASP A 8 -5.42 -14.50 1.72
CA ASP A 8 -5.76 -14.91 0.36
C ASP A 8 -6.60 -13.81 -0.33
N LYS A 9 -5.92 -12.74 -0.74
CA LYS A 9 -6.50 -11.79 -1.68
C LYS A 9 -6.42 -12.41 -3.08
N ASN A 10 -7.48 -12.22 -3.87
CA ASN A 10 -7.54 -12.66 -5.27
C ASN A 10 -6.32 -12.19 -6.09
N ILE A 11 -5.75 -11.03 -5.72
CA ILE A 11 -4.50 -10.49 -6.25
C ILE A 11 -3.64 -10.08 -5.06
N GLN A 12 -2.38 -10.49 -5.01
CA GLN A 12 -1.47 -10.02 -3.97
C GLN A 12 -1.14 -8.54 -4.22
N PRO A 13 -1.07 -7.69 -3.18
CA PRO A 13 -0.79 -6.27 -3.37
C PRO A 13 0.51 -6.00 -4.13
N VAL A 14 1.53 -6.86 -3.94
CA VAL A 14 2.81 -6.76 -4.67
C VAL A 14 2.61 -6.99 -6.16
N ASP A 15 1.84 -8.01 -6.55
CA ASP A 15 1.57 -8.32 -7.96
C ASP A 15 0.82 -7.16 -8.63
N PHE A 16 -0.19 -6.59 -7.97
CA PHE A 16 -0.90 -5.41 -8.46
C PHE A 16 0.03 -4.21 -8.70
N ILE A 17 0.95 -3.95 -7.77
CA ILE A 17 1.91 -2.84 -7.86
C ILE A 17 2.86 -3.05 -9.04
N LEU A 18 3.37 -4.26 -9.22
CA LEU A 18 4.30 -4.60 -10.31
C LEU A 18 3.60 -4.55 -11.67
N ASP A 19 2.42 -5.17 -11.80
CA ASP A 19 1.68 -5.21 -13.07
C ASP A 19 1.23 -3.82 -13.54
N ASN A 20 1.00 -2.89 -12.59
CA ASN A 20 0.64 -1.50 -12.90
C ASN A 20 1.84 -0.54 -12.92
N ASN A 21 3.08 -1.05 -12.82
CA ASN A 21 4.31 -0.25 -12.79
C ASN A 21 4.25 0.91 -11.78
N MET A 22 3.64 0.68 -10.61
CA MET A 22 3.48 1.71 -9.59
C MET A 22 4.82 2.05 -8.95
N GLY A 23 5.01 3.34 -8.67
CA GLY A 23 6.19 3.84 -7.97
C GLY A 23 6.22 3.42 -6.50
N PHE A 24 7.35 3.71 -5.83
CA PHE A 24 7.53 3.38 -4.42
C PHE A 24 6.46 4.01 -3.51
N VAL A 25 6.02 5.22 -3.82
CA VAL A 25 5.09 5.97 -2.96
C VAL A 25 3.67 5.41 -3.10
N GLU A 26 3.17 5.29 -4.32
CA GLU A 26 1.85 4.75 -4.62
C GLU A 26 1.76 3.26 -4.24
N GLY A 27 2.84 2.50 -4.45
CA GLY A 27 2.92 1.10 -4.05
C GLY A 27 2.83 0.91 -2.54
N ASN A 28 3.42 1.81 -1.75
CA ASN A 28 3.25 1.76 -0.29
C ASN A 28 1.80 2.04 0.12
N VAL A 29 1.10 2.97 -0.53
CA VAL A 29 -0.32 3.22 -0.29
C VAL A 29 -1.13 1.93 -0.52
N VAL A 30 -0.95 1.26 -1.66
CA VAL A 30 -1.62 -0.01 -1.97
C VAL A 30 -1.30 -1.11 -0.96
N LYS A 31 -0.04 -1.25 -0.57
CA LYS A 31 0.40 -2.23 0.43
C LYS A 31 -0.29 -2.00 1.78
N TYR A 32 -0.34 -0.76 2.27
CA TYR A 32 -0.92 -0.46 3.58
C TYR A 32 -2.44 -0.51 3.58
N ILE A 33 -3.11 -0.01 2.54
CA ILE A 33 -4.58 -0.08 2.45
C ILE A 33 -5.07 -1.52 2.34
N CYS A 34 -4.27 -2.42 1.76
CA CYS A 34 -4.61 -3.82 1.68
C CYS A 34 -4.48 -4.59 3.00
N ARG A 35 -3.82 -4.05 4.03
CA ARG A 35 -3.51 -4.81 5.26
C ARG A 35 -3.88 -4.12 6.57
N TYR A 36 -4.38 -2.88 6.53
CA TYR A 36 -4.58 -2.09 7.75
C TYR A 36 -5.58 -2.79 8.69
N ASP A 37 -6.69 -3.30 8.17
CA ASP A 37 -7.73 -4.02 8.91
C ASP A 37 -7.26 -5.36 9.48
N MET A 38 -6.21 -5.95 8.91
CA MET A 38 -5.68 -7.26 9.30
C MET A 38 -4.50 -7.19 10.27
N LYS A 39 -3.72 -6.09 10.25
CA LYS A 39 -2.44 -6.02 10.96
C LYS A 39 -2.14 -4.65 11.56
N GLY A 40 -2.19 -3.60 10.76
CA GLY A 40 -1.59 -2.31 11.15
C GLY A 40 -2.55 -1.32 11.80
N GLY A 41 -3.86 -1.53 11.67
CA GLY A 41 -4.89 -0.61 12.15
C GLY A 41 -4.62 0.83 11.73
N VAL A 42 -4.74 1.74 12.70
CA VAL A 42 -4.53 3.18 12.52
C VAL A 42 -3.11 3.51 12.07
N ASP A 43 -2.08 2.76 12.50
CA ASP A 43 -0.69 3.04 12.12
C ASP A 43 -0.44 2.90 10.62
N ASP A 44 -1.16 2.00 9.95
CA ASP A 44 -1.07 1.87 8.50
C ASP A 44 -1.86 2.97 7.78
N LEU A 45 -2.96 3.46 8.37
CA LEU A 45 -3.69 4.64 7.87
C LEU A 45 -2.85 5.92 7.97
N GLU A 46 -2.12 6.12 9.06
CA GLU A 46 -1.21 7.26 9.19
C GLU A 46 -0.05 7.20 8.19
N LYS A 47 0.47 5.99 7.90
CA LYS A 47 1.46 5.81 6.82
C LYS A 47 0.87 6.16 5.46
N ILE A 48 -0.36 5.74 5.17
CA ILE A 48 -1.06 6.10 3.92
C ILE A 48 -1.16 7.61 3.79
N LYS A 49 -1.61 8.29 4.85
CA LYS A 49 -1.70 9.76 4.88
C LYS A 49 -0.35 10.40 4.56
N HIS A 50 0.73 9.95 5.20
CA HIS A 50 2.09 10.45 4.92
C HIS A 50 2.51 10.27 3.45
N TYR A 51 2.26 9.11 2.84
CA TYR A 51 2.58 8.91 1.43
C TYR A 51 1.70 9.76 0.50
N CYS A 52 0.43 9.98 0.85
CA CYS A 52 -0.43 10.92 0.13
C CYS A 52 0.10 12.35 0.22
N ASP A 53 0.57 12.80 1.39
CA ASP A 53 1.17 14.12 1.56
C ASP A 53 2.39 14.29 0.63
N ILE A 54 3.27 13.27 0.56
CA ILE A 54 4.41 13.27 -0.38
C ILE A 54 3.95 13.41 -1.84
N LEU A 55 2.89 12.71 -2.26
CA LEU A 55 2.37 12.82 -3.63
C LEU A 55 1.80 14.21 -3.90
N ILE A 56 1.03 14.76 -2.95
CA ILE A 56 0.45 16.09 -3.05
C ILE A 56 1.55 17.14 -3.21
N ASP A 57 2.62 17.06 -2.42
CA ASP A 57 3.73 18.02 -2.49
C ASP A 57 4.49 17.92 -3.82
N ARG A 58 4.66 16.70 -4.35
CA ARG A 58 5.23 16.48 -5.69
C ARG A 58 4.35 17.07 -6.78
N GLU A 59 3.04 16.84 -6.74
CA GLU A 59 2.10 17.40 -7.73
C GLU A 59 2.03 18.92 -7.67
N LYS A 60 2.08 19.52 -6.47
CA LYS A 60 2.14 20.99 -6.31
C LYS A 60 3.43 21.60 -6.86
N SER A 61 4.49 20.82 -6.95
CA SER A 61 5.80 21.25 -7.43
C SER A 61 6.00 21.04 -8.94
N LYS A 62 5.00 20.48 -9.64
CA LYS A 62 4.96 20.39 -11.10
C LYS A 62 4.45 21.69 -11.71
#